data_AF-A0A1Y3WXR7-F1
#
_entry.id   AF-A0A1Y3WXR7-F1
#
_cell.length_a   1.000
_cell.length_b   1.000
_cell.length_c   1.000
_cell.angle_alpha   90.00
_cell.angle_beta   90.00
_cell.angle_gamma   90.00
#
_symmetry.space_group_name_H-M   'P 1'
#
loop_
_entity.id
_entity.type
_entity.pdbx_description
1 polymer ?
#
loop_
_entity_poly.entity_id
_entity_poly.type
_entity_poly.pdbx_seq_one_letter_code
_entity_poly.pdbx_strand_id
1 'polypeptide(L)' 'MTFGEKIQKLRKEAGLSQEELSYQLGVSRQAISKWEREVFLNKDTSHPCSCFHYHYY' A
#
# COMPACT_ATOMS: atom_id res chain seq x y z
N MET A 1 -15.10 8.81 5.67
CA MET A 1 -13.80 8.77 4.99
C MET A 1 -12.81 8.10 5.89
N THR A 2 -12.58 6.83 5.61
CA THR A 2 -11.50 6.05 6.21
C THR A 2 -10.19 6.32 5.47
N PHE A 3 -9.07 5.85 6.01
CA PHE A 3 -7.75 6.06 5.42
C PHE A 3 -7.65 5.40 4.04
N GLY A 4 -8.19 4.19 3.91
CA GLY A 4 -8.25 3.44 2.66
C GLY A 4 -9.07 4.12 1.57
N GLU A 5 -10.22 4.72 1.93
CA GLU A 5 -11.03 5.51 0.99
C GLU A 5 -10.27 6.73 0.47
N LYS A 6 -9.48 7.39 1.34
CA LYS A 6 -8.69 8.57 0.97
C LYS A 6 -7.56 8.22 0.01
N ILE A 7 -6.85 7.12 0.25
CA ILE A 7 -5.82 6.62 -0.67
C ILE A 7 -6.43 6.23 -2.01
N GLN A 8 -7.55 5.50 -2.01
CA GLN A 8 -8.19 5.10 -3.25
C GLN A 8 -8.65 6.30 -4.08
N LYS A 9 -9.17 7.35 -3.42
CA LYS A 9 -9.58 8.59 -4.08
C LYS A 9 -8.38 9.31 -4.70
N LEU A 10 -7.33 9.57 -3.92
CA LEU A 10 -6.11 10.24 -4.41
C LEU A 10 -5.44 9.46 -5.55
N ARG A 11 -5.42 8.12 -5.45
CA ARG A 11 -4.88 7.25 -6.51
C ARG A 11 -5.63 7.43 -7.82
N LYS A 12 -6.97 7.44 -7.77
CA LYS A 12 -7.82 7.63 -8.95
C LYS A 12 -7.72 9.05 -9.51
N GLU A 13 -7.65 10.07 -8.65
CA GLU A 13 -7.44 11.47 -9.06
C GLU A 13 -6.09 11.67 -9.76
N ALA A 14 -5.06 10.94 -9.32
CA ALA A 14 -3.75 10.94 -9.96
C ALA A 14 -3.68 10.04 -11.22
N GLY A 15 -4.73 9.31 -11.55
CA GLY A 15 -4.75 8.37 -12.68
C GLY A 15 -3.83 7.15 -12.51
N LEU A 16 -3.37 6.87 -11.28
CA LEU A 16 -2.37 5.85 -11.00
C LEU A 16 -3.02 4.48 -10.80
N SER A 17 -2.37 3.42 -11.29
CA SER A 17 -2.66 2.06 -10.87
C SER A 17 -2.13 1.79 -9.46
N GLN A 18 -2.61 0.72 -8.81
CA GLN A 18 -2.07 0.30 -7.50
C GLN A 18 -0.57 -0.04 -7.59
N GLU A 19 -0.11 -0.50 -8.76
CA GLU A 19 1.28 -0.87 -9.00
C GLU A 19 2.16 0.37 -9.12
N GLU A 20 1.73 1.38 -9.87
CA GLU A 20 2.42 2.67 -9.98
C GLU A 20 2.47 3.39 -8.62
N LEU A 21 1.37 3.39 -7.87
CA LEU A 21 1.34 3.95 -6.53
C LEU A 21 2.30 3.19 -5.59
N SER A 22 2.38 1.87 -5.73
CA SER A 22 3.29 1.03 -4.95
C SER A 22 4.76 1.34 -5.27
N TYR A 23 5.07 1.56 -6.55
CA TYR A 23 6.40 1.96 -7.01
C TYR A 23 6.78 3.34 -6.48
N GLN A 24 5.89 4.34 -6.57
CA GLN A 24 6.14 5.69 -6.07
C GLN A 24 6.34 5.74 -4.56
N LEU A 25 5.60 4.93 -3.81
CA LEU A 25 5.70 4.87 -2.35
C LEU A 25 6.77 3.89 -1.85
N GLY A 26 7.40 3.12 -2.75
CA GLY A 26 8.38 2.10 -2.39
C GLY A 26 7.80 0.98 -1.52
N VAL A 27 6.49 0.71 -1.63
CA VAL A 27 5.80 -0.33 -0.88
C VAL A 27 5.30 -1.42 -1.81
N SER A 28 4.98 -2.60 -1.28
CA SER A 28 4.37 -3.65 -2.11
C SER A 28 2.95 -3.27 -2.54
N ARG A 29 2.55 -3.66 -3.76
CA ARG A 29 1.15 -3.58 -4.22
C ARG A 29 0.17 -4.22 -3.23
N GLN A 30 0.62 -5.25 -2.51
CA GLN A 30 -0.17 -5.90 -1.46
C GLN A 30 -0.43 -4.97 -0.27
N ALA A 31 0.52 -4.10 0.08
CA ALA A 31 0.34 -3.08 1.11
C ALA A 31 -0.71 -2.06 0.68
N ILE A 32 -0.64 -1.56 -0.56
CA ILE A 32 -1.66 -0.67 -1.14
C ILE A 32 -3.06 -1.31 -1.09
N SER A 33 -3.17 -2.58 -1.50
CA SER A 33 -4.44 -3.32 -1.42
C SER A 33 -4.97 -3.47 0.01
N LYS A 34 -4.09 -3.67 1.00
CA LYS A 34 -4.48 -3.75 2.41
C LYS A 34 -4.93 -2.39 2.95
N TRP A 35 -4.23 -1.31 2.57
CA TRP A 35 -4.58 0.06 2.95
C TRP A 35 -5.93 0.47 2.37
N GLU A 36 -6.17 0.23 1.08
CA GLU A 36 -7.45 0.53 0.44
C GLU A 36 -8.62 -0.28 1.01
N ARG A 37 -8.37 -1.46 1.58
CA ARG A 37 -9.40 -2.33 2.18
C ARG A 37 -9.56 -2.16 3.68
N GLU A 38 -8.83 -1.25 4.32
CA GLU A 38 -8.84 -1.06 5.79
C GLU A 38 -8.49 -2.37 6.57
N VAL A 39 -7.84 -3.34 5.93
CA VAL A 39 -7.43 -4.62 6.55
C VAL A 39 -6.10 -4.42 7.26
N PHE A 40 -6.01 -3.38 8.08
CA PHE A 40 -4.83 -3.10 8.91
C PHE A 40 -4.93 -3.78 10.28
N LEU A 41 -6.13 -4.15 10.71
CA LEU A 41 -6.39 -4.62 12.06
C LEU A 41 -7.14 -5.94 12.00
N ASN A 42 -6.42 -7.04 11.78
CA ASN A 42 -6.65 -8.24 12.59
C ASN A 42 -5.55 -9.28 12.31
N LYS A 43 -4.75 -9.47 13.37
CA LYS A 43 -3.79 -10.54 13.64
C LYS A 43 -2.45 -10.44 12.91
N ASP A 44 -1.42 -10.25 13.73
CA ASP A 44 -0.01 -10.54 13.47
C ASP A 44 0.69 -9.66 12.42
N THR A 45 1.06 -8.44 12.82
CA THR A 45 2.18 -7.71 12.18
C THR A 45 3.30 -7.54 13.19
N SER A 46 3.94 -8.66 13.54
CA SER A 46 5.38 -8.63 13.76
C SER A 46 6.03 -8.03 12.48
N HIS A 47 6.46 -6.78 12.60
CA HIS A 47 7.22 -5.98 11.62
C HIS A 47 6.43 -5.27 10.49
N PRO A 48 5.93 -4.04 10.74
CA PRO A 48 5.54 -3.10 9.68
C PRO A 48 6.73 -2.55 8.84
N CYS A 49 7.94 -3.11 8.93
CA CYS A 49 9.14 -2.57 8.27
C CYS A 49 10.07 -3.61 7.61
N SER A 50 9.63 -4.84 7.36
CA SER A 50 10.43 -5.83 6.61
C SER A 50 9.89 -6.05 5.19
N CYS A 51 9.87 -4.99 4.38
CA CYS A 51 9.71 -5.10 2.92
C CYS A 51 10.89 -4.48 2.15
N PHE A 52 11.93 -4.00 2.84
CA PHE A 52 13.21 -3.63 2.24
C PHE A 52 14.04 -4.88 1.93
N HIS A 53 13.63 -5.63 0.92
CA HIS A 53 14.55 -6.47 0.17
C HIS A 53 14.09 -6.60 -1.28
N TYR A 54 14.01 -5.47 -1.97
CA TYR A 54 14.41 -5.46 -3.37
C TYR A 54 15.95 -5.39 -3.39
N HIS A 55 16.60 -6.53 -3.18
CA HIS A 55 17.96 -6.68 -3.69
C HIS A 55 17.85 -7.00 -5.18
N TYR A 56 17.97 -5.95 -5.99
CA TYR A 56 18.57 -6.08 -7.31
C TYR A 56 20.05 -6.46 -7.08
N TYR A 57 20.41 -7.71 -7.37
CA TYR A 57 21.65 -8.23 -7.98
C TYR A 57 21.74 -9.74 -7.78
#